data_AF-Q91ZK6-F1
#
_entry.id   AF-Q91ZK6-F1
#
_cell.length_a   1.000
_cell.length_b   1.000
_cell.length_c   1.000
_cell.angle_alpha   90.00
_cell.angle_beta   90.00
_cell.angle_gamma   90.00
#
_symmetry.space_group_name_H-M   'P 1'
#
loop_
_entity.id
_entity.type
_entity.pdbx_description
1 polymer ?
#
loop_
_entity_poly.entity_id
_entity_poly.type
_entity_poly.pdbx_seq_one_letter_code
_entity_poly.pdbx_strand_id
1 'polypeptide(L)'
;MCSSRCLLFLATLAFLIHLSLARATPVSTPAQCLAHSQNLLRTTNHMLEKAIQTLKHYPCTAEDIDHEDITEDKTSTLNACLPPELAKNESCWASGKTSSVTRGSCLPPQKTSSMMTLCLSSIYEDLKMYQTEFKAINAELLDHNRKQIILDENMLTAIDELMQALNLNGETRPQKPSLEEADPYKVKIKLCILLHAFSIRAITINRVMSYLNSA
;
A
#
# COMPACT_ATOMS: atom_id res chain seq x y z
N MET A 1 -23.50 -54.63 0.43
CA MET A 1 -22.08 -55.03 0.53
C MET A 1 -21.25 -54.01 -0.25
N CYS A 2 -20.64 -53.05 0.45
CA CYS A 2 -19.76 -52.10 -0.22
C CYS A 2 -18.45 -52.82 -0.53
N SER A 3 -18.18 -53.04 -1.82
CA SER A 3 -17.02 -53.81 -2.30
C SER A 3 -15.71 -53.17 -1.86
N SER A 4 -14.66 -53.99 -1.68
CA SER A 4 -13.27 -53.57 -1.37
C SER A 4 -12.77 -52.37 -2.20
N ARG A 5 -13.27 -52.24 -3.44
CA ARG A 5 -12.99 -51.11 -4.33
C ARG A 5 -13.45 -49.75 -3.76
N CYS A 6 -14.57 -49.68 -3.05
CA CYS A 6 -15.10 -48.43 -2.50
C CYS A 6 -14.26 -47.92 -1.31
N LEU A 7 -13.74 -48.84 -0.49
CA LEU A 7 -12.80 -48.50 0.59
C LEU A 7 -11.47 -47.97 0.04
N LEU A 8 -10.96 -48.56 -1.04
CA LEU A 8 -9.76 -48.07 -1.73
C LEU A 8 -9.95 -46.65 -2.28
N PHE A 9 -11.11 -46.35 -2.88
CA PHE A 9 -11.42 -45.00 -3.37
C PHE A 9 -11.51 -43.95 -2.25
N LEU A 10 -12.09 -44.30 -1.11
CA LEU A 10 -12.15 -43.39 0.05
C LEU A 10 -10.76 -43.14 0.65
N ALA A 11 -9.93 -44.18 0.72
CA ALA A 11 -8.56 -44.07 1.21
C ALA A 11 -7.70 -43.20 0.29
N THR A 12 -7.80 -43.37 -1.04
CA THR A 12 -7.05 -42.53 -2.00
C THR A 12 -7.53 -41.08 -1.99
N LEU A 13 -8.84 -40.85 -1.87
CA LEU A 13 -9.39 -39.50 -1.76
C LEU A 13 -8.92 -38.80 -0.47
N ALA A 14 -8.94 -39.49 0.66
CA ALA A 14 -8.41 -38.97 1.93
C ALA A 14 -6.91 -38.66 1.82
N PHE A 15 -6.13 -39.53 1.18
CA PHE A 15 -4.70 -39.31 0.97
C PHE A 15 -4.44 -38.10 0.05
N LEU A 16 -5.21 -37.94 -1.02
CA LEU A 16 -5.16 -36.78 -1.92
C LEU A 16 -5.51 -35.48 -1.20
N ILE A 17 -6.52 -35.49 -0.32
CA ILE A 17 -6.90 -34.33 0.50
C ILE A 17 -5.79 -34.00 1.52
N HIS A 18 -5.17 -35.00 2.14
CA HIS A 18 -4.03 -34.78 3.03
C HIS A 18 -2.80 -34.25 2.29
N LEU A 19 -2.52 -34.74 1.08
CA LEU A 19 -1.43 -34.23 0.25
C LEU A 19 -1.69 -32.79 -0.24
N SER A 20 -2.93 -32.44 -0.58
CA SER A 20 -3.27 -31.08 -1.01
C SER A 20 -3.23 -30.10 0.16
N LEU A 21 -3.68 -30.51 1.35
CA LEU A 21 -3.63 -29.67 2.55
C LEU A 21 -2.18 -29.49 3.07
N ALA A 22 -1.33 -30.50 2.95
CA ALA A 22 0.09 -30.40 3.31
C ALA A 22 0.91 -29.53 2.33
N ARG A 23 0.38 -29.25 1.14
CA ARG A 23 1.06 -28.45 0.11
C ARG A 23 0.74 -26.95 0.19
N ALA A 24 -0.14 -26.51 1.08
CA ALA A 24 -0.26 -25.10 1.41
C ALA A 24 0.99 -24.64 2.17
N THR A 25 2.08 -24.42 1.44
CA THR A 25 3.30 -23.85 2.01
C THR A 25 2.96 -22.47 2.55
N PRO A 26 3.24 -22.18 3.83
CA PRO A 26 3.02 -20.85 4.38
C PRO A 26 3.73 -19.84 3.48
N VAL A 27 2.95 -18.91 2.90
CA VAL A 27 3.50 -17.84 2.07
C VAL A 27 4.47 -17.06 2.97
N SER A 28 5.70 -16.86 2.50
CA SER A 28 6.68 -16.09 3.26
C SER A 28 6.16 -14.67 3.45
N THR A 29 6.44 -14.06 4.61
CA THR A 29 5.96 -12.70 4.90
C THR A 29 6.38 -11.67 3.84
N PRO A 30 7.59 -11.71 3.22
CA PRO A 30 7.92 -10.81 2.12
C PRO A 30 7.06 -11.01 0.87
N ALA A 31 6.73 -12.27 0.53
CA ALA A 31 5.86 -12.58 -0.60
C ALA A 31 4.44 -12.07 -0.37
N GLN A 32 3.95 -12.17 0.88
CA GLN A 32 2.67 -11.59 1.26
C GLN A 32 2.68 -10.06 1.14
N CYS A 33 3.72 -9.38 1.61
CA CYS A 33 3.84 -7.92 1.46
C CYS A 33 3.92 -7.48 -0.01
N LEU A 34 4.60 -8.25 -0.86
CA LEU A 34 4.61 -8.02 -2.31
C LEU A 34 3.21 -8.18 -2.91
N ALA A 35 2.47 -9.22 -2.51
CA ALA A 35 1.11 -9.42 -2.99
C ALA A 35 0.20 -8.23 -2.60
N HIS A 36 0.29 -7.76 -1.36
CA HIS A 36 -0.46 -6.57 -0.92
C HIS A 36 -0.01 -5.29 -1.64
N SER A 37 1.29 -5.09 -1.89
CA SER A 37 1.75 -3.91 -2.64
C SER A 37 1.31 -3.92 -4.11
N GLN A 38 1.27 -5.10 -4.74
CA GLN A 38 0.73 -5.26 -6.08
C GLN A 38 -0.78 -5.01 -6.11
N ASN A 39 -1.50 -5.46 -5.07
CA ASN A 39 -2.92 -5.18 -4.93
C ASN A 39 -3.17 -3.68 -4.80
N LEU A 40 -2.43 -3.00 -3.91
CA LEU A 40 -2.51 -1.56 -3.70
C LEU A 40 -2.26 -0.78 -5.00
N LEU A 41 -1.19 -1.11 -5.73
CA LEU A 41 -0.88 -0.46 -7.00
C LEU A 41 -2.02 -0.64 -8.01
N ARG A 42 -2.58 -1.86 -8.11
CA ARG A 42 -3.68 -2.16 -9.03
C ARG A 42 -4.94 -1.37 -8.68
N THR A 43 -5.35 -1.38 -7.42
CA THR A 43 -6.57 -0.68 -6.97
C THR A 43 -6.42 0.83 -7.07
N THR A 44 -5.25 1.37 -6.78
CA THR A 44 -4.96 2.81 -6.92
C THR A 44 -5.01 3.24 -8.39
N ASN A 45 -4.40 2.47 -9.29
CA ASN A 45 -4.45 2.80 -10.73
C ASN A 45 -5.87 2.72 -11.27
N HIS A 46 -6.64 1.69 -10.89
CA HIS A 46 -8.06 1.60 -11.25
C HIS A 46 -8.86 2.81 -10.75
N MET A 47 -8.65 3.23 -9.50
CA MET A 47 -9.33 4.39 -8.94
C MET A 47 -8.92 5.70 -9.63
N LEU A 48 -7.64 5.86 -9.97
CA LEU A 48 -7.14 7.01 -10.72
C LEU A 48 -7.74 7.08 -12.13
N GLU A 49 -7.75 5.96 -12.86
CA GLU A 49 -8.38 5.87 -14.18
C GLU A 49 -9.87 6.22 -14.10
N LYS A 50 -10.59 5.66 -13.12
CA LYS A 50 -11.99 5.99 -12.85
C LYS A 50 -12.19 7.47 -12.56
N ALA A 51 -11.30 8.09 -11.79
CA ALA A 51 -11.35 9.51 -11.48
C ALA A 51 -11.19 10.37 -12.74
N ILE A 52 -10.17 10.11 -13.56
CA ILE A 52 -9.93 10.81 -14.82
C ILE A 52 -11.16 10.68 -15.75
N GLN A 53 -11.75 9.48 -15.86
CA GLN A 53 -12.89 9.24 -16.73
C GLN A 53 -14.21 9.86 -16.22
N THR A 54 -14.38 9.95 -14.91
CA THR A 54 -15.64 10.44 -14.31
C THR A 54 -15.60 11.97 -14.13
N LEU A 55 -14.42 12.52 -13.87
CA LEU A 55 -14.18 13.94 -13.62
C LEU A 55 -13.61 14.65 -14.86
N LYS A 56 -14.02 14.27 -16.08
CA LYS A 56 -13.50 14.81 -17.36
C LYS A 56 -13.48 16.32 -17.51
N HIS A 57 -14.33 17.05 -16.77
CA HIS A 57 -14.41 18.51 -16.80
C HIS A 57 -13.62 19.18 -15.66
N TYR A 58 -12.83 18.41 -14.93
CA TYR A 58 -11.95 18.87 -13.86
C TYR A 58 -10.50 18.64 -14.30
N PRO A 59 -9.55 19.51 -13.90
CA PRO A 59 -8.11 19.29 -14.11
C PRO A 59 -7.66 18.06 -13.30
N CYS A 60 -7.72 16.90 -13.94
CA CYS A 60 -7.47 15.59 -13.32
C CYS A 60 -6.48 14.75 -14.14
N THR A 61 -6.02 15.25 -15.30
CA THR A 61 -4.96 14.60 -16.07
C THR A 61 -3.60 14.85 -15.39
N ALA A 62 -2.57 14.09 -15.78
CA ALA A 62 -1.24 14.28 -15.21
C ALA A 62 -0.66 15.66 -15.54
N GLU A 63 -1.07 16.23 -16.67
CA GLU A 63 -0.62 17.54 -17.15
C GLU A 63 -1.35 18.70 -16.48
N ASP A 64 -2.59 18.49 -16.03
CA ASP A 64 -3.44 19.56 -15.48
C ASP A 64 -3.31 19.70 -13.95
N ILE A 65 -2.85 18.66 -13.25
CA ILE A 65 -2.78 18.68 -11.79
C ILE A 65 -1.48 19.29 -11.29
N ASP A 66 -1.55 19.99 -10.15
CA ASP A 66 -0.36 20.31 -9.38
C ASP A 66 0.11 19.04 -8.64
N HIS A 67 1.37 18.66 -8.86
CA HIS A 67 1.93 17.46 -8.26
C HIS A 67 2.37 17.74 -6.82
N GLU A 68 1.44 17.55 -5.88
CA GLU A 68 1.70 17.73 -4.45
C GLU A 68 2.13 16.40 -3.78
N ASP A 69 3.29 16.38 -3.12
CA ASP A 69 3.68 15.31 -2.21
C ASP A 69 3.33 15.67 -0.76
N ILE A 70 2.19 15.18 -0.28
CA ILE A 70 1.73 15.42 1.10
C ILE A 70 2.69 14.89 2.18
N THR A 71 3.66 14.04 1.78
CA THR A 71 4.64 13.37 2.64
C THR A 71 6.02 14.03 2.65
N GLU A 72 6.30 15.02 1.78
CA GLU A 72 7.63 15.59 1.48
C GLU A 72 8.50 15.86 2.72
N ASP A 73 7.97 16.60 3.71
CA ASP A 73 8.70 16.95 4.94
C ASP A 73 8.36 16.09 6.16
N LYS A 74 7.47 15.11 5.98
CA LYS A 74 6.89 14.34 7.09
C LYS A 74 7.46 12.95 7.19
N THR A 75 7.90 12.37 6.07
CA THR A 75 8.53 11.05 6.04
C THR A 75 9.83 11.09 5.24
N SER A 76 10.69 10.11 5.47
CA SER A 76 11.99 10.02 4.78
C SER A 76 11.97 8.99 3.65
N THR A 77 10.80 8.57 3.16
CA THR A 77 10.65 7.40 2.28
C THR A 77 11.55 7.48 1.04
N LEU A 78 11.63 8.64 0.40
CA LEU A 78 12.48 8.83 -0.79
C LEU A 78 13.95 8.51 -0.53
N ASN A 79 14.48 8.91 0.62
CA ASN A 79 15.88 8.72 0.98
C ASN A 79 16.12 7.37 1.68
N ALA A 80 15.20 6.93 2.53
CA ALA A 80 15.33 5.71 3.32
C ALA A 80 15.18 4.44 2.48
N CYS A 81 14.41 4.49 1.40
CA CYS A 81 14.07 3.32 0.57
C CYS A 81 14.98 3.10 -0.63
N LEU A 82 16.10 3.82 -0.73
CA LEU A 82 17.12 3.54 -1.73
C LEU A 82 17.78 2.18 -1.45
N PRO A 83 17.85 1.28 -2.44
CA PRO A 83 18.63 0.06 -2.33
C PRO A 83 20.09 0.37 -1.95
N PRO A 84 20.71 -0.38 -1.02
CA PRO A 84 22.09 -0.15 -0.59
C PRO A 84 23.10 -0.12 -1.75
N GLU A 85 22.82 -0.83 -2.84
CA GLU A 85 23.64 -0.89 -4.05
C GLU A 85 23.69 0.47 -4.77
N LEU A 86 22.62 1.27 -4.68
CA LEU A 86 22.51 2.61 -5.25
C LEU A 86 22.95 3.70 -4.27
N ALA A 87 22.91 3.41 -2.97
CA ALA A 87 23.30 4.34 -1.92
C ALA A 87 24.82 4.54 -1.78
N LYS A 88 25.67 3.87 -2.59
CA LYS A 88 27.13 4.00 -2.51
C LYS A 88 27.67 5.40 -2.78
N ASN A 89 26.88 6.25 -3.44
CA ASN A 89 27.22 7.65 -3.63
C ASN A 89 26.48 8.45 -2.55
N GLU A 90 27.21 9.00 -1.58
CA GLU A 90 26.69 9.80 -0.46
C GLU A 90 25.82 11.00 -0.91
N SER A 91 25.80 11.31 -2.21
CA SER A 91 24.95 12.34 -2.82
C SER A 91 23.45 12.16 -2.58
N CYS A 92 22.98 10.93 -2.34
CA CYS A 92 21.56 10.65 -2.09
C CYS A 92 21.20 10.59 -0.60
N TRP A 93 22.12 10.95 0.30
CA TRP A 93 21.92 10.80 1.75
C TRP A 93 21.53 12.12 2.39
N ALA A 94 20.31 12.17 2.93
CA ALA A 94 19.97 13.14 3.97
C ALA A 94 20.34 12.55 5.33
N SER A 95 21.23 13.24 6.04
CA SER A 95 21.69 12.91 7.38
C SER A 95 20.51 12.80 8.38
N GLY A 96 20.46 11.67 9.09
CA GLY A 96 19.96 11.61 10.46
C GLY A 96 18.45 11.55 10.69
N LYS A 97 17.97 10.35 11.06
CA LYS A 97 17.07 10.12 12.20
C LYS A 97 17.16 8.63 12.56
N THR A 98 17.92 8.33 13.62
CA THR A 98 17.92 7.01 14.25
C THR A 98 16.70 6.92 15.16
N SER A 99 15.54 6.59 14.61
CA SER A 99 14.43 6.12 15.43
C SER A 99 14.71 4.68 15.85
N SER A 100 14.35 4.34 17.09
CA SER A 100 14.21 2.94 17.51
C SER A 100 13.03 2.36 16.74
N VAL A 101 13.31 1.78 15.57
CA VAL A 101 12.26 1.29 14.67
C VAL A 101 12.09 -0.21 14.84
N THR A 102 10.85 -0.63 15.08
CA THR A 102 10.44 -2.04 15.11
C THR A 102 10.74 -2.70 13.77
N ARG A 103 11.31 -3.91 13.80
CA ARG A 103 11.53 -4.69 12.59
C ARG A 103 10.18 -5.10 11.99
N GLY A 104 9.85 -4.58 10.80
CA GLY A 104 8.63 -4.96 10.08
C GLY A 104 8.67 -6.39 9.54
N SER A 105 7.51 -7.04 9.45
CA SER A 105 7.37 -8.45 9.00
C SER A 105 7.76 -8.69 7.55
N CYS A 106 7.74 -7.64 6.72
CA CYS A 106 8.13 -7.70 5.32
C CYS A 106 9.65 -7.81 5.11
N LEU A 107 10.46 -7.60 6.15
CA LEU A 107 11.91 -7.63 6.04
C LEU A 107 12.45 -9.06 6.14
N PRO A 108 13.00 -9.65 5.06
CA PRO A 108 13.51 -11.02 5.11
C PRO A 108 14.71 -11.12 6.07
N PRO A 109 15.00 -12.32 6.61
CA PRO A 109 16.10 -12.54 7.55
C PRO A 109 17.46 -12.10 6.99
N GLN A 110 17.70 -12.26 5.69
CA GLN A 110 18.98 -11.98 5.04
C GLN A 110 19.22 -10.48 4.75
N LYS A 111 18.16 -9.65 4.75
CA LYS A 111 18.27 -8.19 4.53
C LYS A 111 18.12 -7.44 5.85
N THR A 112 19.06 -7.61 6.76
CA THR A 112 19.11 -6.83 8.02
C THR A 112 19.89 -5.54 7.83
N SER A 113 19.26 -4.54 7.23
CA SER A 113 19.79 -3.17 7.26
C SER A 113 18.90 -2.28 8.11
N SER A 114 19.51 -1.48 8.98
CA SER A 114 18.82 -0.40 9.69
C SER A 114 18.12 0.54 8.71
N MET A 115 18.71 0.77 7.52
CA MET A 115 18.11 1.58 6.47
C MET A 115 16.80 1.00 5.97
N MET A 116 16.76 -0.32 5.75
CA MET A 116 15.54 -0.95 5.24
C MET A 116 14.44 -1.03 6.30
N THR A 117 14.83 -1.14 7.58
CA THR A 117 13.90 -1.00 8.70
C THR A 117 13.31 0.41 8.72
N LEU A 118 14.13 1.44 8.53
CA LEU A 118 13.69 2.83 8.41
C LEU A 118 12.77 3.03 7.19
N CYS A 119 13.12 2.46 6.04
CA CYS A 119 12.27 2.50 4.83
C CYS A 119 10.87 1.95 5.10
N LEU A 120 10.76 0.76 5.69
CA LEU A 120 9.46 0.14 5.98
C LEU A 120 8.63 0.99 6.96
N SER A 121 9.28 1.64 7.93
CA SER A 121 8.60 2.56 8.83
C SER A 121 8.13 3.83 8.14
N SER A 122 8.94 4.41 7.25
CA SER A 122 8.53 5.57 6.47
C SER A 122 7.38 5.24 5.52
N ILE A 123 7.40 4.05 4.90
CA ILE A 123 6.27 3.53 4.10
C ILE A 123 5.00 3.41 4.94
N TYR A 124 5.08 2.89 6.16
CA TYR A 124 3.91 2.78 7.04
C TYR A 124 3.30 4.14 7.38
N GLU A 125 4.14 5.14 7.68
CA GLU A 125 3.66 6.50 7.97
C GLU A 125 3.10 7.19 6.72
N ASP A 126 3.66 6.95 5.52
CA ASP A 126 3.07 7.40 4.25
C ASP A 126 1.66 6.83 4.09
N LEU A 127 1.52 5.50 4.19
CA LEU A 127 0.25 4.81 4.03
C LEU A 127 -0.80 5.35 4.99
N LYS A 128 -0.45 5.56 6.25
CA LYS A 128 -1.33 6.13 7.29
C LYS A 128 -1.80 7.54 6.95
N MET A 129 -0.94 8.36 6.37
CA MET A 129 -1.29 9.72 5.98
C MET A 129 -2.26 9.73 4.80
N TYR A 130 -1.95 8.96 3.75
CA TYR A 130 -2.86 8.79 2.60
C TYR A 130 -4.19 8.17 3.02
N GLN A 131 -4.18 7.16 3.90
CA GLN A 131 -5.39 6.55 4.45
C GLN A 131 -6.29 7.60 5.11
N THR A 132 -5.71 8.48 5.92
CA THR A 132 -6.43 9.55 6.62
C THR A 132 -7.06 10.53 5.64
N GLU A 133 -6.29 11.00 4.64
CA GLU A 133 -6.79 11.92 3.62
C GLU A 133 -7.89 11.29 2.75
N PHE A 134 -7.69 10.06 2.29
CA PHE A 134 -8.70 9.37 1.48
C PHE A 134 -9.99 9.08 2.25
N LYS A 135 -9.90 8.73 3.54
CA LYS A 135 -11.09 8.56 4.41
C LYS A 135 -11.85 9.88 4.57
N ALA A 136 -11.15 11.00 4.76
CA ALA A 136 -11.77 12.32 4.85
C ALA A 136 -12.47 12.73 3.53
N ILE A 137 -11.80 12.56 2.40
CA ILE A 137 -12.40 12.83 1.08
C ILE A 137 -13.59 11.91 0.82
N ASN A 138 -13.50 10.62 1.16
CA ASN A 138 -14.60 9.70 0.97
C ASN A 138 -15.84 10.12 1.79
N ALA A 139 -15.65 10.59 3.02
CA ALA A 139 -16.75 11.11 3.84
C ALA A 139 -17.43 12.32 3.17
N GLU A 140 -16.65 13.27 2.62
CA GLU A 140 -17.18 14.43 1.90
C GLU A 140 -17.89 14.08 0.59
N LEU A 141 -17.46 13.01 -0.10
CA LEU A 141 -18.06 12.56 -1.36
C LEU A 141 -19.36 11.77 -1.15
N LEU A 142 -19.53 11.14 0.00
CA LEU A 142 -20.73 10.36 0.33
C LEU A 142 -21.94 11.22 0.66
N ASP A 143 -21.75 12.52 0.92
CA ASP A 143 -22.85 13.48 1.06
C ASP A 143 -23.73 13.50 -0.21
N HIS A 144 -25.05 13.37 -0.02
CA HIS A 144 -26.01 12.95 -1.06
C HIS A 144 -26.07 13.90 -2.26
N ASN A 145 -25.69 15.17 -2.10
CA ASN A 145 -25.71 16.16 -3.18
C ASN A 145 -24.42 16.18 -4.04
N ARG A 146 -23.41 15.36 -3.72
CA ARG A 146 -22.05 15.46 -4.30
C ARG A 146 -21.59 14.23 -5.09
N LYS A 147 -22.43 13.21 -5.23
CA LYS A 147 -22.09 11.90 -5.83
C LYS A 147 -21.91 11.96 -7.35
N GLN A 148 -20.79 12.51 -7.79
CA GLN A 148 -20.28 12.30 -9.15
C GLN A 148 -19.30 11.12 -9.17
N ILE A 149 -18.55 10.93 -8.09
CA ILE A 149 -17.54 9.88 -7.95
C ILE A 149 -17.61 9.29 -6.54
N ILE A 150 -17.32 8.00 -6.43
CA ILE A 150 -17.22 7.27 -5.16
C ILE A 150 -15.84 6.62 -5.14
N LEU A 151 -15.13 6.82 -4.02
CA LEU A 151 -13.83 6.21 -3.79
C LEU A 151 -13.99 4.68 -3.67
N ASP A 152 -13.14 3.93 -4.35
CA ASP A 152 -13.19 2.46 -4.36
C ASP A 152 -12.80 1.91 -2.97
N GLU A 153 -13.72 1.18 -2.33
CA GLU A 153 -13.48 0.54 -1.04
C GLU A 153 -12.34 -0.47 -1.09
N ASN A 154 -12.10 -1.11 -2.25
CA ASN A 154 -10.98 -2.02 -2.43
C ASN A 154 -9.64 -1.30 -2.32
N MET A 155 -9.57 -0.03 -2.74
CA MET A 155 -8.36 0.77 -2.60
C MET A 155 -8.08 1.10 -1.13
N LEU A 156 -9.10 1.52 -0.37
CA LEU A 156 -8.96 1.76 1.07
C LEU A 156 -8.57 0.48 1.81
N THR A 157 -9.19 -0.64 1.45
CA THR A 157 -8.88 -1.95 2.03
C THR A 157 -7.43 -2.37 1.71
N ALA A 158 -6.95 -2.14 0.48
CA ALA A 158 -5.59 -2.46 0.12
C ALA A 158 -4.54 -1.64 0.90
N ILE A 159 -4.87 -0.40 1.27
CA ILE A 159 -4.03 0.39 2.18
C ILE A 159 -3.98 -0.29 3.55
N ASP A 160 -5.13 -0.64 4.11
CA ASP A 160 -5.26 -1.25 5.44
C ASP A 160 -4.54 -2.61 5.51
N GLU A 161 -4.70 -3.45 4.48
CA GLU A 161 -4.03 -4.74 4.37
C GLU A 161 -2.52 -4.61 4.33
N LEU A 162 -1.98 -3.66 3.55
CA LEU A 162 -0.54 -3.47 3.48
C LEU A 162 0.03 -2.90 4.79
N MET A 163 -0.67 -1.96 5.42
CA MET A 163 -0.31 -1.45 6.74
C MET A 163 -0.28 -2.58 7.78
N GLN A 164 -1.27 -3.47 7.76
CA GLN A 164 -1.33 -4.64 8.64
C GLN A 164 -0.18 -5.62 8.35
N ALA A 165 0.11 -5.87 7.08
CA ALA A 165 1.19 -6.77 6.67
C ALA A 165 2.59 -6.26 7.04
N LEU A 166 2.78 -4.94 7.16
CA LEU A 166 4.02 -4.34 7.68
C LEU A 166 4.22 -4.62 9.17
N ASN A 167 3.12 -4.78 9.92
CA ASN A 167 3.06 -5.09 11.36
C ASN A 167 3.97 -4.19 12.20
N LEU A 168 3.89 -2.88 11.95
CA LEU A 168 4.62 -1.88 12.71
C LEU A 168 3.70 -1.25 13.76
N ASN A 169 4.13 -1.26 15.02
CA ASN A 169 3.46 -0.57 16.10
C ASN A 169 3.71 0.94 15.94
N GLY A 170 2.97 1.57 15.03
CA GLY A 170 2.98 3.02 14.87
C GLY A 170 2.04 3.67 15.87
N GLU A 171 2.55 4.55 16.73
CA GLU A 171 1.74 5.33 17.64
C GLU A 171 0.74 6.17 16.82
N THR A 172 -0.55 6.00 17.07
CA THR A 172 -1.63 6.67 16.32
C THR A 172 -1.69 8.14 16.70
N ARG A 173 -0.70 8.93 16.27
CA ARG A 173 -0.79 10.39 16.38
C ARG A 173 -1.99 10.83 15.52
N PRO A 174 -2.98 11.54 16.10
CA PRO A 174 -4.09 12.07 15.33
C PRO A 174 -3.53 13.01 14.26
N GLN A 175 -3.54 12.57 13.01
CA GLN A 175 -3.27 13.44 11.89
C GLN A 175 -4.60 14.08 11.52
N LYS A 176 -4.68 15.40 11.68
CA LYS A 176 -5.83 16.16 11.19
C LYS A 176 -5.77 16.11 9.66
N PRO A 177 -6.85 15.71 8.98
CA PRO A 177 -6.91 15.85 7.53
C PRO A 177 -6.61 17.30 7.15
N SER A 178 -5.85 17.51 6.09
CA SER A 178 -5.63 18.85 5.53
C SER A 178 -6.89 19.45 4.89
N LEU A 179 -7.97 18.68 4.82
CA LEU A 179 -9.26 19.11 4.29
C LEU A 179 -10.01 19.97 5.33
N GLU A 180 -9.91 21.29 5.20
CA GLU A 180 -10.90 22.23 5.78
C GLU A 180 -12.20 22.17 4.98
N GLU A 181 -13.33 22.45 5.62
CA GLU A 181 -14.71 22.38 5.10
C GLU A 181 -14.78 22.86 3.63
N ALA A 182 -14.76 21.90 2.70
CA ALA A 182 -14.40 22.16 1.32
C ALA A 182 -15.62 22.12 0.40
N ASP A 183 -15.72 23.14 -0.45
CA ASP A 183 -16.57 23.15 -1.64
C ASP A 183 -16.42 21.82 -2.43
N PRO A 184 -17.53 21.17 -2.85
CA PRO A 184 -17.51 19.94 -3.62
C PRO A 184 -16.56 19.97 -4.84
N TYR A 185 -16.37 21.13 -5.48
CA TYR A 185 -15.40 21.25 -6.56
C TYR A 185 -13.97 21.00 -6.07
N LYS A 186 -13.57 21.67 -4.98
CA LYS A 186 -12.24 21.53 -4.38
C LYS A 186 -11.96 20.12 -3.86
N VAL A 187 -12.96 19.45 -3.28
CA VAL A 187 -12.84 18.05 -2.83
C VAL A 187 -12.46 17.13 -4.00
N LYS A 188 -13.07 17.34 -5.18
CA LYS A 188 -12.79 16.53 -6.38
C LYS A 188 -11.41 16.83 -6.97
N ILE A 189 -10.98 18.09 -6.99
CA ILE A 189 -9.61 18.45 -7.40
C ILE A 189 -8.58 17.80 -6.48
N LYS A 190 -8.79 17.91 -5.16
CA LYS A 190 -7.89 17.31 -4.19
C LYS A 190 -7.85 15.78 -4.32
N LEU A 191 -8.97 15.13 -4.62
CA LEU A 191 -8.99 13.71 -4.94
C LEU A 191 -8.05 13.38 -6.11
N CYS A 192 -8.12 14.14 -7.21
CA CYS A 192 -7.24 13.92 -8.36
C CYS A 192 -5.76 14.07 -7.99
N ILE A 193 -5.40 15.17 -7.32
CA ILE A 193 -4.03 15.43 -6.85
C ILE A 193 -3.51 14.26 -6.02
N LEU A 194 -4.31 13.82 -5.02
CA LEU A 194 -3.91 12.73 -4.14
C LEU A 194 -3.81 11.38 -4.85
N LEU A 195 -4.72 11.06 -5.78
CA LEU A 195 -4.66 9.80 -6.51
C LEU A 195 -3.42 9.71 -7.39
N HIS A 196 -3.02 10.81 -8.03
CA HIS A 196 -1.78 10.86 -8.81
C HIS A 196 -0.55 10.71 -7.92
N ALA A 197 -0.44 11.50 -6.85
CA ALA A 197 0.67 11.40 -5.91
C ALA A 197 0.76 10.00 -5.29
N PHE A 198 -0.39 9.44 -4.91
CA PHE A 198 -0.44 8.11 -4.31
C PHE A 198 -0.12 6.99 -5.31
N SER A 199 -0.47 7.14 -6.59
CA SER A 199 -0.05 6.17 -7.62
C SER A 199 1.48 6.11 -7.72
N ILE A 200 2.16 7.26 -7.70
CA ILE A 200 3.64 7.33 -7.70
C ILE A 200 4.21 6.68 -6.42
N ARG A 201 3.61 6.97 -5.25
CA ARG A 201 4.01 6.35 -3.99
C ARG A 201 3.81 4.83 -4.00
N ALA A 202 2.68 4.33 -4.52
CA ALA A 202 2.38 2.91 -4.65
C ALA A 202 3.39 2.19 -5.58
N ILE A 203 3.83 2.84 -6.66
CA ILE A 203 4.91 2.32 -7.52
C ILE A 203 6.20 2.15 -6.71
N THR A 204 6.56 3.16 -5.92
CA THR A 204 7.77 3.14 -5.07
C THR A 204 7.70 2.00 -4.04
N ILE A 205 6.58 1.89 -3.34
CA ILE A 205 6.32 0.81 -2.38
C ILE A 205 6.44 -0.56 -3.06
N ASN A 206 5.81 -0.73 -4.22
CA ASN A 206 5.85 -2.00 -4.95
C ASN A 206 7.28 -2.37 -5.39
N ARG A 207 8.10 -1.39 -5.77
CA ARG A 207 9.53 -1.59 -6.07
C ARG A 207 10.30 -2.08 -4.85
N VAL A 208 10.08 -1.46 -3.68
CA VAL A 208 10.71 -1.89 -2.41
C VAL A 208 10.29 -3.32 -2.06
N MET A 209 8.99 -3.64 -2.10
CA MET A 209 8.53 -4.99 -1.78
C MET A 209 9.06 -6.03 -2.77
N SER A 210 9.16 -5.67 -4.05
CA SER A 210 9.77 -6.54 -5.07
C SER A 210 11.25 -6.79 -4.78
N TYR A 211 12.00 -5.75 -4.41
CA TYR A 211 13.40 -5.89 -3.99
C TYR A 211 13.53 -6.77 -2.74
N LEU A 212 12.66 -6.59 -1.74
CA LEU A 212 12.69 -7.39 -0.52
C LEU A 212 12.37 -8.86 -0.77
N ASN A 213 11.44 -9.15 -1.68
CA ASN A 213 11.05 -10.52 -2.00
C ASN A 213 12.08 -11.26 -2.87
N SER A 214 12.95 -10.55 -3.60
CA SER A 214 13.96 -11.16 -4.47
C SER A 214 15.20 -11.69 -3.71
N ALA A 215 15.11 -11.85 -2.39
CA ALA A 215 16.22 -12.21 -1.49
C ALA A 215 16.24 -13.71 -1.18
#